data_AF-A0A8T4VWI4-F1
#
_entry.id   AF-A0A8T4VWI4-F1
#
_cell.length_a   1.000
_cell.length_b   1.000
_cell.length_c   1.000
_cell.angle_alpha   90.00
_cell.angle_beta   90.00
_cell.angle_gamma   90.00
#
_symmetry.space_group_name_H-M   'P 1'
#
loop_
_entity.id
_entity.type
_entity.pdbx_description
1 polymer ?
#
loop_
_entity_poly.entity_id
_entity_poly.type
_entity_poly.pdbx_seq_one_letter_code
_entity_poly.pdbx_strand_id
1 'polypeptide(L)'
;MAKVLIATLYSPDPVLLASNRLGPDRLILLIDHKPNKKQLKNLDLIQNSLGRVVDIKTVKTAVYDIVEVATKAVELMDLQPQDDELFINITSGRKTKALGLLFAAYARKNRISKIAYNPEEDKKAVIWLPKLAFKLTESQKKLLDELVTEETKQMNYVDLAKQVGISKAMLYRNIDELKDLGYISVENGLQLTDAGKIARL
;
A
#
# COMPACT_ATOMS: atom_id res chain seq x y z
N MET A 1 -14.75 8.73 15.01
CA MET A 1 -13.33 8.46 15.24
C MET A 1 -13.13 7.10 15.88
N ALA A 2 -13.01 6.10 15.03
CA ALA A 2 -12.59 4.74 15.38
C ALA A 2 -11.10 4.56 15.09
N LYS A 3 -10.46 3.63 15.79
CA LYS A 3 -9.10 3.18 15.50
C LYS A 3 -9.15 1.96 14.59
N VAL A 4 -8.48 2.04 13.44
CA VAL A 4 -8.46 0.96 12.44
C VAL A 4 -7.04 0.43 12.31
N LEU A 5 -6.86 -0.87 12.52
CA LEU A 5 -5.60 -1.56 12.26
C LEU A 5 -5.70 -2.36 10.96
N ILE A 6 -4.87 -2.04 9.97
CA ILE A 6 -4.70 -2.83 8.76
C ILE A 6 -3.41 -3.65 8.90
N ALA A 7 -3.51 -4.97 8.82
CA ALA A 7 -2.38 -5.86 9.02
C ALA A 7 -2.34 -6.98 7.98
N THR A 8 -1.15 -7.40 7.61
CA THR A 8 -0.94 -8.67 6.91
C THR A 8 -1.09 -9.84 7.87
N LEU A 9 -1.63 -10.97 7.42
CA LEU A 9 -1.85 -12.14 8.28
C LEU A 9 -1.17 -13.41 7.75
N TYR A 10 -0.28 -13.99 8.56
CA TYR A 10 0.16 -15.38 8.41
C TYR A 10 0.44 -16.06 9.76
N SER A 11 0.86 -15.30 10.77
CA SER A 11 1.01 -15.66 12.18
C SER A 11 0.13 -14.75 13.03
N PRO A 12 -0.46 -15.25 14.13
CA PRO A 12 -1.39 -14.47 14.93
C PRO A 12 -0.69 -13.49 15.88
N ASP A 13 0.46 -13.86 16.45
CA ASP A 13 1.11 -13.10 17.54
C ASP A 13 1.36 -11.61 17.21
N PRO A 14 1.90 -11.24 16.03
CA PRO A 14 2.13 -9.82 15.73
C PRO A 14 0.84 -9.00 15.66
N VAL A 15 -0.23 -9.60 15.14
CA VAL A 15 -1.54 -8.97 15.03
C VAL A 15 -2.15 -8.79 16.42
N LEU A 16 -2.07 -9.81 17.27
CA LEU A 16 -2.57 -9.74 18.66
C LEU A 16 -1.80 -8.70 19.48
N LEU A 17 -0.48 -8.69 19.37
CA LEU A 17 0.38 -7.72 20.07
C LEU A 17 0.09 -6.28 19.64
N ALA A 18 -0.03 -6.05 18.33
CA ALA A 18 -0.38 -4.73 17.81
C ALA A 18 -1.79 -4.31 18.22
N SER A 19 -2.75 -5.23 18.18
CA SER A 19 -4.13 -4.97 18.60
C SER A 19 -4.19 -4.61 20.08
N ASN A 20 -3.47 -5.32 20.96
CA ASN A 20 -3.40 -5.01 22.38
C ASN A 20 -2.82 -3.61 22.65
N ARG A 21 -1.76 -3.22 21.91
CA ARG A 21 -1.10 -1.91 22.10
C ARG A 21 -1.85 -0.72 21.52
N LEU A 22 -2.49 -0.91 20.37
CA LEU A 22 -3.14 0.16 19.63
C LEU A 22 -4.62 0.30 20.01
N GLY A 23 -5.23 -0.80 20.47
CA GLY A 23 -6.65 -0.88 20.81
C GLY A 23 -7.56 -0.51 19.63
N PRO A 24 -7.47 -1.21 18.48
CA PRO A 24 -8.32 -0.91 17.33
C PRO A 24 -9.77 -1.33 17.58
N ASP A 25 -10.72 -0.51 17.17
CA ASP A 25 -12.14 -0.85 17.09
C ASP A 25 -12.43 -1.75 15.87
N ARG A 26 -11.62 -1.59 14.80
CA ARG A 26 -11.69 -2.40 13.58
C ARG A 26 -10.33 -2.96 13.19
N LEU A 27 -10.30 -4.24 12.85
CA LEU A 27 -9.13 -4.95 12.37
C LEU A 27 -9.37 -5.47 10.95
N ILE A 28 -8.58 -5.00 9.99
CA ILE A 28 -8.64 -5.43 8.59
C ILE A 28 -7.41 -6.28 8.28
N LEU A 29 -7.63 -7.56 7.97
CA LEU A 29 -6.57 -8.54 7.76
C LEU A 29 -6.41 -8.87 6.28
N LEU A 30 -5.22 -8.59 5.75
CA LEU A 30 -4.83 -8.98 4.39
C LEU A 30 -4.41 -10.46 4.38
N ILE A 31 -5.21 -11.29 3.73
CA ILE A 31 -5.00 -12.74 3.59
C ILE A 31 -4.80 -13.12 2.12
N ASP A 32 -4.40 -14.35 1.84
CA ASP A 32 -4.14 -14.80 0.47
C ASP A 32 -5.47 -15.05 -0.26
N HIS A 33 -5.47 -14.88 -1.59
CA HIS A 33 -6.64 -15.26 -2.42
C HIS A 33 -7.11 -16.70 -2.17
N LYS A 34 -6.14 -17.60 -2.01
CA LYS A 34 -6.33 -19.01 -1.66
C LYS A 34 -5.60 -19.30 -0.34
N PRO A 35 -6.21 -18.98 0.82
CA PRO A 35 -5.57 -19.15 2.12
C PRO A 35 -5.36 -20.64 2.39
N ASN A 36 -4.18 -20.99 2.89
CA ASN A 36 -3.90 -22.38 3.29
C ASN A 36 -4.51 -22.68 4.68
N LYS A 37 -4.53 -23.96 5.06
CA LYS A 37 -5.08 -24.40 6.37
C LYS A 37 -4.45 -23.69 7.57
N LYS A 38 -3.16 -23.34 7.49
CA LYS A 38 -2.45 -22.63 8.55
C LYS A 38 -2.93 -21.18 8.69
N GLN A 39 -3.08 -20.46 7.58
CA GLN A 39 -3.57 -19.08 7.58
C GLN A 39 -5.02 -19.01 8.08
N LEU A 40 -5.88 -19.96 7.67
CA LEU A 40 -7.25 -20.08 8.17
C LEU A 40 -7.30 -20.34 9.67
N LYS A 41 -6.52 -21.31 10.17
CA LYS A 41 -6.44 -21.58 11.62
C LYS A 41 -5.98 -20.37 12.43
N ASN A 42 -5.05 -19.58 11.87
CA ASN A 42 -4.55 -18.37 12.53
C ASN A 42 -5.57 -17.23 12.50
N LEU A 43 -6.36 -17.13 11.42
CA LEU A 43 -7.51 -16.23 11.36
C LEU A 43 -8.55 -16.58 12.44
N ASP A 44 -8.92 -17.85 12.55
CA ASP A 44 -9.88 -18.34 13.55
C ASP A 44 -9.42 -18.01 14.97
N LEU A 45 -8.11 -18.15 15.25
CA LEU A 45 -7.53 -17.81 16.54
C LEU A 45 -7.72 -16.32 16.85
N ILE A 46 -7.39 -15.43 15.91
CA ILE A 46 -7.58 -13.98 16.08
C ILE A 46 -9.06 -13.66 16.30
N GLN A 47 -9.96 -14.30 15.54
CA GLN A 47 -11.39 -14.06 15.62
C GLN A 47 -11.97 -14.51 16.97
N ASN A 48 -11.55 -15.66 17.48
CA ASN A 48 -11.93 -16.13 18.82
C ASN A 48 -11.37 -15.27 19.95
N SER A 49 -10.21 -14.64 19.73
CA SER A 49 -9.51 -13.85 20.75
C SER A 49 -10.03 -12.43 20.86
N LEU A 50 -10.31 -11.78 19.72
CA LEU A 50 -10.64 -10.35 19.64
C LEU A 50 -12.06 -10.07 19.11
N GLY A 51 -12.69 -11.01 18.41
CA GLY A 51 -13.94 -10.76 17.67
C GLY A 51 -15.16 -10.42 18.50
N ARG A 52 -15.08 -10.56 19.84
CA ARG A 52 -16.13 -10.08 20.77
C ARG A 52 -16.10 -8.56 20.98
N VAL A 53 -14.94 -7.93 20.76
CA VAL A 53 -14.69 -6.52 21.08
C VAL A 53 -14.12 -5.71 19.91
N VAL A 54 -13.68 -6.37 18.83
CA VAL A 54 -13.14 -5.74 17.61
C VAL A 54 -13.91 -6.23 16.38
N ASP A 55 -14.29 -5.32 15.48
CA ASP A 55 -14.85 -5.64 14.15
C ASP A 55 -13.73 -6.19 13.24
N ILE A 56 -13.72 -7.49 12.99
CA ILE A 56 -12.66 -8.15 12.21
C ILE A 56 -13.16 -8.41 10.78
N LYS A 57 -12.45 -7.84 9.80
CA LYS A 57 -12.69 -8.05 8.37
C LYS A 57 -11.47 -8.66 7.71
N THR A 58 -11.69 -9.44 6.67
CA THR A 58 -10.61 -9.99 5.84
C THR A 58 -10.70 -9.46 4.43
N VAL A 59 -9.54 -9.23 3.82
CA VAL A 59 -9.42 -8.83 2.42
C VAL A 59 -8.40 -9.73 1.76
N LYS A 60 -8.81 -10.32 0.64
CA LYS A 60 -7.95 -11.22 -0.14
C LYS A 60 -7.06 -10.42 -1.07
N THR A 61 -5.77 -10.74 -1.07
CA THR A 61 -4.78 -10.11 -1.95
C THR A 61 -3.80 -11.14 -2.48
N ALA A 62 -3.12 -10.80 -3.58
CA ALA A 62 -1.97 -11.53 -4.07
C ALA A 62 -0.86 -11.65 -3.02
N VAL A 63 -0.02 -12.67 -3.20
CA VAL A 63 1.13 -12.95 -2.33
C VAL A 63 2.39 -12.27 -2.86
N TYR A 64 2.61 -12.32 -4.17
CA TYR A 64 3.85 -11.89 -4.82
C TYR A 64 3.69 -10.68 -5.75
N ASP A 65 2.48 -10.13 -5.86
CA ASP A 65 2.21 -8.89 -6.60
C ASP A 65 2.10 -7.73 -5.61
N ILE A 66 3.14 -6.91 -5.54
CA ILE A 66 3.20 -5.76 -4.63
C ILE A 66 2.26 -4.64 -5.06
N VAL A 67 1.97 -4.51 -6.35
CA VAL A 67 1.13 -3.45 -6.91
C VAL A 67 -0.33 -3.73 -6.58
N GLU A 68 -0.78 -4.98 -6.76
CA GLU A 68 -2.14 -5.39 -6.39
C GLU A 68 -2.36 -5.20 -4.88
N VAL A 69 -1.41 -5.63 -4.04
CA VAL A 69 -1.51 -5.48 -2.59
C VAL A 69 -1.57 -4.00 -2.20
N ALA A 70 -0.71 -3.16 -2.77
CA ALA A 70 -0.70 -1.73 -2.48
C ALA A 70 -2.01 -1.06 -2.92
N THR A 71 -2.49 -1.36 -4.13
CA THR A 71 -3.75 -0.84 -4.66
C THR A 71 -4.92 -1.19 -3.74
N LYS A 72 -5.06 -2.47 -3.37
CA LYS A 72 -6.11 -2.92 -2.45
C LYS A 72 -6.01 -2.26 -1.08
N ALA A 73 -4.81 -2.11 -0.55
CA ALA A 73 -4.62 -1.44 0.73
C ALA A 73 -4.98 0.05 0.67
N VAL A 74 -4.63 0.76 -0.41
CA VAL A 74 -5.03 2.16 -0.63
C VAL A 74 -6.54 2.29 -0.72
N GLU A 75 -7.21 1.44 -1.52
CA GLU A 75 -8.68 1.40 -1.61
C GLU A 75 -9.33 1.26 -0.22
N LEU A 76 -8.79 0.37 0.62
CA LEU A 76 -9.29 0.16 1.98
C LEU A 76 -9.12 1.39 2.87
N MET A 77 -7.98 2.07 2.78
CA MET A 77 -7.70 3.30 3.53
C MET A 77 -8.64 4.43 3.09
N ASP A 78 -8.89 4.55 1.79
CA ASP A 78 -9.74 5.59 1.22
C ASP A 78 -11.23 5.37 1.55
N LEU A 79 -11.66 4.11 1.74
CA LEU A 79 -13.00 3.76 2.20
C LEU A 79 -13.25 4.05 3.69
N GLN A 80 -12.20 4.24 4.51
CA GLN A 80 -12.40 4.60 5.91
C GLN A 80 -12.81 6.08 6.05
N PRO A 81 -13.67 6.44 7.02
CA PRO A 81 -13.93 7.82 7.41
C PRO A 81 -12.64 8.63 7.60
N GLN A 82 -12.67 9.92 7.23
CA GLN A 82 -11.48 10.79 7.29
C GLN A 82 -11.01 11.06 8.71
N ASP A 83 -11.91 11.01 9.69
CA ASP A 83 -11.63 11.18 11.10
C ASP A 83 -11.16 9.91 11.80
N ASP A 84 -11.16 8.76 11.11
CA ASP A 84 -10.67 7.50 11.67
C ASP A 84 -9.14 7.45 11.71
N GLU A 85 -8.61 6.87 12.77
CA GLU A 85 -7.18 6.76 13.00
C GLU A 85 -6.64 5.46 12.40
N LEU A 86 -5.83 5.55 11.33
CA LEU A 86 -5.31 4.37 10.64
C LEU A 86 -3.92 3.97 11.14
N PHE A 87 -3.80 2.70 11.53
CA PHE A 87 -2.56 2.05 11.91
C PHE A 87 -2.24 0.91 10.95
N ILE A 88 -0.96 0.73 10.67
CA ILE A 88 -0.47 -0.33 9.78
C ILE A 88 0.42 -1.27 10.56
N ASN A 89 0.27 -2.59 10.37
CA ASN A 89 1.24 -3.57 10.84
C ASN A 89 1.70 -4.45 9.67
N ILE A 90 3.01 -4.44 9.41
CA ILE A 90 3.59 -5.15 8.27
C ILE A 90 4.39 -6.41 8.68
N THR A 91 4.23 -6.87 9.93
CA THR A 91 5.10 -7.90 10.49
C THR A 91 4.89 -9.26 9.85
N SER A 92 3.63 -9.64 9.65
CA SER A 92 3.30 -11.02 9.32
C SER A 92 3.21 -11.26 7.81
N GLY A 93 3.41 -12.51 7.39
CA GLY A 93 3.23 -12.91 5.99
C GLY A 93 4.47 -12.74 5.12
N ARG A 94 4.30 -12.93 3.81
CA ARG A 94 5.40 -12.84 2.85
C ARG A 94 5.87 -11.39 2.73
N LYS A 95 7.19 -11.20 2.61
CA LYS A 95 7.84 -9.88 2.50
C LYS A 95 7.20 -9.01 1.40
N THR A 96 6.87 -9.59 0.25
CA THR A 96 6.17 -8.91 -0.84
C THR A 96 4.82 -8.30 -0.41
N LYS A 97 3.98 -9.05 0.33
CA LYS A 97 2.71 -8.53 0.84
C LYS A 97 2.91 -7.45 1.90
N ALA A 98 3.84 -7.66 2.83
CA ALA A 98 4.21 -6.67 3.84
C ALA A 98 4.71 -5.36 3.21
N LEU A 99 5.55 -5.45 2.18
CA LEU A 99 6.05 -4.30 1.43
C LEU A 99 4.95 -3.60 0.64
N GLY A 100 4.05 -4.35 -0.01
CA GLY A 100 2.89 -3.75 -0.68
C GLY A 100 2.02 -2.92 0.29
N LEU A 101 1.74 -3.44 1.48
CA LEU A 101 1.03 -2.71 2.53
C LEU A 101 1.82 -1.49 3.03
N LEU A 102 3.14 -1.62 3.19
CA LEU A 102 4.02 -0.50 3.56
C LEU A 102 3.98 0.62 2.52
N PHE A 103 4.05 0.27 1.24
CA PHE A 103 4.04 1.25 0.17
C PHE A 103 2.68 1.93 0.02
N ALA A 104 1.57 1.23 0.24
CA ALA A 104 0.25 1.85 0.36
C ALA A 104 0.20 2.87 1.49
N ALA A 105 0.81 2.55 2.65
CA ALA A 105 0.91 3.48 3.77
C ALA A 105 1.69 4.76 3.39
N TYR A 106 2.71 4.65 2.52
CA TYR A 106 3.45 5.80 2.01
C TYR A 106 2.65 6.60 0.96
N ALA A 107 1.88 5.94 0.10
CA ALA A 107 0.96 6.58 -0.85
C ALA A 107 -0.16 7.36 -0.14
N ARG A 108 -0.55 6.92 1.07
CA ARG A 108 -1.56 7.57 1.92
C ARG A 108 -0.98 8.11 3.22
N LYS A 109 0.27 8.59 3.20
CA LYS A 109 1.00 9.06 4.40
C LYS A 109 0.16 9.93 5.36
N ASN A 110 -0.65 10.84 4.81
CA ASN A 110 -1.45 11.79 5.59
C ASN A 110 -2.61 11.13 6.35
N ARG A 111 -3.06 9.94 5.93
CA ARG A 111 -4.09 9.13 6.60
C ARG A 111 -3.52 8.22 7.68
N ILE A 112 -2.21 7.96 7.66
CA ILE A 112 -1.58 6.96 8.55
C ILE A 112 -1.05 7.63 9.81
N SER A 113 -1.46 7.13 10.98
CA SER A 113 -0.94 7.55 12.28
C SER A 113 0.41 6.91 12.58
N LYS A 114 0.49 5.57 12.57
CA LYS A 114 1.73 4.82 12.84
C LYS A 114 1.83 3.55 12.00
N ILE A 115 3.06 3.14 11.73
CA ILE A 115 3.41 1.90 11.04
C ILE A 115 4.24 1.06 12.01
N ALA A 116 3.75 -0.11 12.37
CA ALA A 116 4.34 -1.03 13.32
C ALA A 116 5.02 -2.22 12.62
N TYR A 117 6.17 -2.60 13.16
CA TYR A 117 6.86 -3.85 12.89
C TYR A 117 7.24 -4.51 14.21
N ASN A 118 6.93 -5.79 14.38
CA ASN A 118 7.23 -6.56 15.58
C ASN A 118 8.30 -7.61 15.24
N PRO A 119 9.56 -7.42 15.65
CA PRO A 119 10.62 -8.38 15.38
C PRO A 119 10.24 -9.79 15.91
N GLU A 120 10.56 -10.84 15.16
CA GLU A 120 10.31 -12.20 15.62
C GLU A 120 11.24 -12.58 16.79
N GLU A 121 12.43 -11.97 16.81
CA GLU A 121 13.49 -12.15 17.79
C GLU A 121 13.16 -11.55 19.15
N ASP A 122 12.39 -10.45 19.18
CA ASP A 122 11.88 -9.81 20.39
C ASP A 122 10.37 -9.63 20.30
N LYS A 123 9.65 -10.63 20.84
CA LYS A 123 8.19 -10.66 20.90
C LYS A 123 7.56 -9.55 21.75
N LYS A 124 8.35 -8.72 22.43
CA LYS A 124 7.87 -7.55 23.19
C LYS A 124 8.25 -6.23 22.51
N ALA A 125 9.08 -6.24 21.47
CA ALA A 125 9.40 -5.02 20.75
C ALA A 125 8.28 -4.61 19.78
N VAL A 126 8.12 -3.29 19.64
CA VAL A 126 7.47 -2.67 18.48
C VAL A 126 8.47 -1.66 17.94
N ILE A 127 8.84 -1.83 16.69
CA ILE A 127 9.59 -0.85 15.92
C ILE A 127 8.57 0.01 15.16
N TRP A 128 8.66 1.32 15.36
CA TRP A 128 7.85 2.29 14.63
C TRP A 128 8.60 2.70 13.36
N LEU A 129 8.06 2.31 12.21
CA LEU A 129 8.65 2.64 10.92
C LEU A 129 8.35 4.09 10.54
N PRO A 130 9.26 4.75 9.80
CA PRO A 130 9.07 6.12 9.39
C PRO A 130 7.88 6.25 8.42
N LYS A 131 7.17 7.38 8.49
CA LYS A 131 6.14 7.71 7.51
C LYS A 131 6.75 8.48 6.33
N LEU A 132 7.10 7.76 5.28
CA LEU A 132 7.65 8.34 4.05
C LEU A 132 6.53 8.73 3.07
N ALA A 133 6.87 9.51 2.04
CA ALA A 133 5.97 9.88 0.95
C ALA A 133 6.76 9.99 -0.36
N PHE A 134 6.10 9.69 -1.48
CA PHE A 134 6.71 9.74 -2.81
C PHE A 134 6.90 11.17 -3.37
N LYS A 135 6.23 12.18 -2.80
CA LYS A 135 6.39 13.62 -3.12
C LYS A 135 6.39 13.94 -4.63
N LEU A 136 5.38 13.46 -5.35
CA LEU A 136 5.17 13.82 -6.75
C LEU A 136 4.62 15.25 -6.87
N THR A 137 5.06 16.00 -7.88
CA THR A 137 4.37 17.22 -8.31
C THR A 137 3.07 16.87 -9.03
N GLU A 138 2.13 17.81 -9.11
CA GLU A 138 0.88 17.61 -9.85
C GLU A 138 1.10 17.21 -11.31
N SER A 139 2.09 17.81 -11.99
CA SER A 139 2.40 17.47 -13.38
C SER A 139 3.01 16.07 -13.53
N GLN A 140 3.80 15.62 -12.56
CA GLN A 140 4.35 14.27 -12.56
C GLN A 140 3.24 13.25 -12.27
N LYS A 141 2.36 13.53 -11.32
CA LYS A 141 1.22 12.66 -11.00
C LYS A 141 0.30 12.47 -12.20
N LYS A 142 -0.10 13.56 -12.85
CA LYS A 142 -0.91 13.51 -14.08
C LYS A 142 -0.23 12.66 -15.16
N LEU A 143 1.07 12.87 -15.40
CA LEU A 143 1.82 12.05 -16.36
C LEU A 143 1.77 10.55 -15.98
N LEU A 144 2.00 10.19 -14.73
CA LEU A 144 1.92 8.78 -14.31
C LEU A 144 0.50 8.20 -14.47
N ASP A 145 -0.55 8.99 -14.23
CA ASP A 145 -1.94 8.54 -14.40
C ASP A 145 -2.28 8.30 -15.88
N GLU A 146 -1.79 9.14 -16.81
CA GLU A 146 -1.99 8.93 -18.25
C GLU A 146 -1.27 7.67 -18.76
N LEU A 147 -0.11 7.33 -18.20
CA LEU A 147 0.69 6.16 -18.58
C LEU A 147 0.11 4.82 -18.11
N VAL A 148 -1.04 4.83 -17.42
CA VAL A 148 -1.77 3.60 -17.08
C VAL A 148 -2.52 3.03 -18.28
N THR A 149 -2.90 3.89 -19.25
CA THR A 149 -3.70 3.47 -20.39
C THR A 149 -2.81 2.86 -21.49
N GLU A 150 -3.29 1.83 -22.18
CA GLU A 150 -2.56 1.27 -23.32
C GLU A 150 -2.49 2.25 -24.51
N GLU A 151 -3.41 3.22 -24.55
CA GLU A 151 -3.50 4.26 -25.58
C GLU A 151 -2.27 5.18 -25.58
N THR A 152 -1.70 5.48 -24.41
CA THR A 152 -0.55 6.39 -24.29
C THR A 152 0.77 5.77 -24.70
N LYS A 153 0.87 4.44 -24.78
CA LYS A 153 2.09 3.75 -25.25
C LYS A 153 2.45 4.07 -26.70
N GLN A 154 1.47 4.49 -27.50
CA GLN A 154 1.65 4.79 -28.92
C GLN A 154 1.62 6.29 -29.22
N MET A 155 1.37 7.14 -28.23
CA MET A 155 1.33 8.59 -28.45
C MET A 155 2.74 9.15 -28.62
N ASN A 156 2.87 10.10 -29.54
CA ASN A 156 4.07 10.93 -29.58
C ASN A 156 4.07 11.93 -28.42
N TYR A 157 5.24 12.46 -28.07
CA TYR A 157 5.38 13.39 -26.93
C TYR A 157 4.66 14.72 -27.09
N VAL A 158 4.28 15.13 -28.31
CA VAL A 158 3.50 16.37 -28.49
C VAL A 158 2.06 16.15 -28.02
N ASP A 159 1.46 15.02 -28.39
CA ASP A 159 0.10 14.69 -28.02
C ASP A 159 0.00 14.31 -26.53
N LEU A 160 0.99 13.59 -26.01
CA LEU A 160 1.08 13.31 -24.57
C LEU A 160 1.21 14.60 -23.75
N ALA A 161 2.02 15.57 -24.19
CA ALA A 161 2.14 16.85 -23.49
C ALA A 161 0.81 17.62 -23.44
N LYS A 162 0.04 17.60 -24.55
CA LYS A 162 -1.30 18.20 -24.60
C LYS A 162 -2.28 17.50 -23.67
N GLN A 163 -2.27 16.16 -23.64
CA GLN A 163 -3.15 15.36 -22.81
C GLN A 163 -2.89 15.59 -21.31
N VAL A 164 -1.63 15.59 -20.90
CA VAL A 164 -1.22 15.92 -19.53
C VAL A 164 -1.49 17.39 -19.19
N GLY A 165 -1.56 18.27 -20.21
CA GLY A 165 -1.79 19.70 -20.07
C GLY A 165 -0.53 20.48 -19.67
N ILE A 166 0.63 20.10 -20.21
CA ILE A 166 1.94 20.72 -19.92
C ILE A 166 2.71 21.07 -21.20
N SER A 167 3.76 21.89 -21.07
CA SER A 167 4.64 22.18 -22.20
C SER A 167 5.50 20.95 -22.56
N LYS A 168 5.94 20.87 -23.82
CA LYS A 168 6.83 19.80 -24.27
C LYS A 168 8.13 19.75 -23.46
N ALA A 169 8.69 20.91 -23.11
CA ALA A 169 9.89 21.00 -22.27
C ALA A 169 9.65 20.45 -20.86
N MET A 170 8.49 20.73 -20.26
CA MET A 170 8.13 20.19 -18.95
C MET A 170 7.88 18.68 -19.00
N LEU A 171 7.30 18.17 -20.10
CA LEU A 171 7.13 16.74 -20.30
C LEU A 171 8.48 16.02 -20.31
N TYR A 172 9.45 16.48 -21.10
CA TYR A 172 10.80 15.87 -21.12
C TYR A 172 11.45 15.89 -19.74
N ARG A 173 11.39 17.02 -19.02
CA ARG A 173 11.93 17.11 -17.66
C ARG A 173 11.27 16.11 -16.71
N ASN A 174 9.93 16.03 -16.73
CA ASN A 174 9.21 15.09 -15.89
C ASN A 174 9.57 13.63 -16.23
N ILE A 175 9.74 13.30 -17.52
CA ILE A 175 10.18 11.98 -17.95
C ILE A 175 11.58 11.68 -17.38
N ASP A 176 12.55 12.58 -17.52
CA ASP A 176 13.90 12.35 -17.00
C ASP A 176 13.88 12.17 -15.47
N GLU A 177 13.19 13.04 -14.73
CA GLU A 177 13.08 12.95 -13.27
C GLU A 177 12.38 11.66 -12.80
N LEU A 178 11.28 11.27 -13.44
CA LEU A 178 10.53 10.05 -13.08
C LEU A 178 11.30 8.79 -13.45
N LYS A 179 12.10 8.83 -14.51
CA LYS A 179 13.00 7.74 -14.90
C LYS A 179 14.12 7.59 -13.87
N ASP A 180 14.72 8.69 -13.42
CA ASP A 180 15.77 8.67 -12.40
C ASP A 180 15.26 8.13 -11.05
N LEU A 181 13.99 8.41 -10.72
CA LEU A 181 13.30 7.81 -9.56
C LEU A 181 12.91 6.33 -9.77
N GLY A 182 13.05 5.81 -11.00
CA GLY A 182 12.67 4.45 -11.36
C GLY A 182 11.17 4.23 -11.47
N TYR A 183 10.36 5.27 -11.63
CA TYR A 183 8.89 5.18 -11.76
C TYR A 183 8.43 4.89 -13.19
N ILE A 184 9.26 5.22 -14.18
CA ILE A 184 9.02 4.90 -15.57
C ILE A 184 10.23 4.23 -16.20
N SER A 185 9.97 3.41 -17.22
CA SER A 185 10.97 2.87 -18.13
C SER A 185 10.72 3.42 -19.54
N VAL A 186 11.80 3.57 -20.29
CA VAL A 186 11.79 3.99 -21.70
C VAL A 186 12.40 2.93 -22.63
N GLU A 187 12.77 1.77 -22.09
CA GLU A 187 13.44 0.71 -22.85
C GLU A 187 12.55 0.09 -23.93
N ASN A 188 11.25 -0.07 -23.61
CA ASN A 188 10.24 -0.65 -24.49
C ASN A 188 9.09 0.34 -24.70
N GLY A 189 9.45 1.59 -24.98
CA GLY A 189 8.51 2.71 -24.95
C GLY A 189 8.29 3.25 -23.54
N LEU A 190 7.59 4.38 -23.46
CA LEU A 190 7.31 5.08 -22.20
C LEU A 190 6.24 4.32 -21.41
N GLN A 191 6.62 3.70 -20.29
CA GLN A 191 5.74 2.85 -19.49
C GLN A 191 6.02 2.96 -17.98
N LEU A 192 5.00 2.70 -17.17
CA LEU A 192 5.14 2.64 -15.72
C LEU A 192 5.91 1.38 -15.28
N THR A 193 6.82 1.56 -14.32
CA THR A 193 7.34 0.45 -13.51
C THR A 193 6.37 0.13 -12.37
N ASP A 194 6.61 -0.95 -11.63
CA ASP A 194 5.82 -1.24 -10.43
C ASP A 194 5.94 -0.14 -9.36
N ALA A 195 7.12 0.49 -9.26
CA ALA A 195 7.31 1.64 -8.38
C ALA A 195 6.46 2.84 -8.83
N GLY A 196 6.37 3.12 -10.13
CA GLY A 196 5.52 4.20 -10.66
C GLY A 196 4.03 3.91 -10.49
N LYS A 197 3.61 2.66 -10.71
CA LYS A 197 2.22 2.22 -10.46
C LYS A 197 1.81 2.42 -9.01
N ILE A 198 2.73 2.27 -8.07
CA ILE A 198 2.50 2.47 -6.63
C ILE A 198 2.59 3.94 -6.24
N ALA A 199 3.59 4.68 -6.75
CA ALA A 199 3.83 6.06 -6.38
C ALA A 199 2.68 7.00 -6.77
N ARG A 200 1.97 6.67 -7.86
CA ARG A 200 0.79 7.43 -8.32
C ARG A 200 -0.47 7.22 -7.48
N LEU A 201 -0.55 6.12 -6.72
CA LEU A 201 -1.76 5.71 -6.01
C LEU A 201 -2.26 6.81 -5.09
#